data_AF-M2PKJ5-F1
#
_entry.id   AF-M2PKJ5-F1
#
_cell.length_a   1.000
_cell.length_b   1.000
_cell.length_c   1.000
_cell.angle_alpha   90.00
_cell.angle_beta   90.00
_cell.angle_gamma   90.00
#
_symmetry.space_group_name_H-M   'P 1'
#
loop_
_entity.id
_entity.type
_entity.pdbx_description
1 polymer ?
#
loop_
_entity_poly.entity_id
_entity_poly.type
_entity_poly.pdbx_seq_one_letter_code
_entity_poly.pdbx_strand_id
1 'polypeptide(L)'
;MVIKMDTELRARCYINILNIEHNQDYDIFMHDDLYDKLYGYIETITDNQKIIEEYHKLIKNNKNNIKKLTGKSFNQEAYLILTEELRSFKRTYLISR
;
A
#
# COMPACT_ATOMS: atom_id res chain seq x y z
N MET A 1 -2.08 23.33 11.06
CA MET A 1 -0.71 22.87 10.74
C MET A 1 -0.85 21.63 9.85
N VAL A 2 -0.52 21.71 8.57
CA VAL A 2 -0.53 20.53 7.68
C VAL A 2 0.74 19.76 7.97
N ILE A 3 0.63 18.61 8.64
CA ILE A 3 1.76 17.70 8.82
C ILE A 3 2.07 17.13 7.44
N LYS A 4 3.13 17.62 6.79
CA LYS A 4 3.69 16.98 5.59
C LYS A 4 4.37 15.70 6.05
N MET A 5 3.70 14.57 5.86
CA MET A 5 4.34 13.28 6.05
C MET A 5 5.26 13.02 4.86
N ASP A 6 6.52 12.67 5.14
CA ASP A 6 7.53 12.42 4.13
C ASP A 6 7.11 11.26 3.20
N THR A 7 7.43 11.37 1.90
CA THR A 7 7.17 10.30 0.92
C THR A 7 7.87 9.00 1.30
N GLU A 8 9.11 9.10 1.82
CA GLU A 8 9.84 7.95 2.34
C GLU A 8 9.10 7.29 3.51
N LEU A 9 8.62 8.08 4.47
CA LEU A 9 7.89 7.54 5.63
C LEU A 9 6.62 6.80 5.20
N ARG A 10 5.90 7.31 4.19
CA ARG A 10 4.72 6.65 3.63
C ARG A 10 5.09 5.33 2.97
N ALA A 11 6.12 5.35 2.14
CA ALA A 11 6.63 4.17 1.46
C ALA A 11 7.06 3.07 2.44
N ARG A 12 7.80 3.46 3.49
CA ARG A 12 8.17 2.59 4.62
C ARG A 12 6.95 2.02 5.34
N CYS A 13 5.89 2.81 5.51
CA CYS A 13 4.65 2.30 6.10
C CYS A 13 3.98 1.24 5.23
N TYR A 14 3.92 1.42 3.91
CA TYR A 14 3.31 0.44 3.01
C TYR A 14 4.08 -0.89 3.02
N ILE A 15 5.41 -0.84 2.89
CA ILE A 15 6.23 -2.06 2.91
C ILE A 15 6.12 -2.77 4.27
N ASN A 16 6.12 -2.05 5.38
CA ASN A 16 5.99 -2.66 6.71
C ASN A 16 4.64 -3.37 6.91
N ILE A 17 3.57 -2.81 6.32
CA ILE A 17 2.26 -3.46 6.34
C ILE A 17 2.31 -4.72 5.47
N LEU A 18 2.79 -4.63 4.23
CA LEU A 18 2.68 -5.70 3.26
C LEU A 18 3.71 -6.82 3.46
N ASN A 19 4.97 -6.47 3.66
CA ASN A 19 6.10 -7.38 3.71
C ASN A 19 7.23 -6.83 4.62
N ILE A 20 7.10 -7.02 5.93
CA ILE A 20 8.03 -6.46 6.93
C ILE A 20 9.45 -7.03 6.82
N GLU A 21 9.59 -8.25 6.29
CA GLU A 21 10.88 -8.91 6.07
C GLU A 21 11.68 -8.18 4.99
N HIS A 22 11.00 -7.51 4.06
CA HIS A 22 11.56 -6.72 2.97
C HIS A 22 11.43 -5.22 3.21
N ASN A 23 11.47 -4.76 4.47
CA ASN A 23 11.26 -3.34 4.80
C ASN A 23 12.28 -2.35 4.21
N GLN A 24 13.42 -2.86 3.72
CA GLN A 24 14.47 -2.07 3.08
C GLN A 24 14.09 -1.69 1.65
N ASP A 25 13.21 -2.48 1.01
CA ASP A 25 12.75 -2.31 -0.37
C ASP A 25 11.59 -1.31 -0.46
N TYR A 26 11.57 -0.30 0.44
CA TYR A 26 10.48 0.67 0.53
C TYR A 26 10.46 1.64 -0.67
N ASP A 27 11.61 1.85 -1.31
CA ASP A 27 11.79 2.76 -2.44
C ASP A 27 10.85 2.46 -3.61
N ILE A 28 10.43 1.20 -3.76
CA ILE A 28 9.41 0.77 -4.73
C ILE A 28 8.11 1.58 -4.66
N PHE A 29 7.76 2.13 -3.49
CA PHE A 29 6.55 2.93 -3.28
C PHE A 29 6.79 4.44 -3.25
N MET A 30 7.99 4.92 -3.57
CA MET A 30 8.30 6.36 -3.60
C MET A 30 7.99 7.02 -4.94
N HIS A 31 7.64 6.24 -5.96
CA HIS A 31 7.43 6.70 -7.32
C HIS A 31 6.02 7.25 -7.59
N ASP A 32 5.89 8.06 -8.65
CA ASP A 32 4.61 8.67 -9.06
C ASP A 32 3.56 7.62 -9.51
N ASP A 33 4.02 6.42 -9.87
CA ASP A 33 3.20 5.26 -10.29
C ASP A 33 2.78 4.36 -9.11
N LEU A 34 2.62 4.93 -7.90
CA LEU A 34 2.24 4.23 -6.67
C LEU A 34 1.08 3.23 -6.83
N TYR A 35 0.08 3.54 -7.66
CA TYR A 35 -1.02 2.62 -7.94
C TYR A 35 -0.54 1.32 -8.59
N ASP A 36 0.28 1.42 -9.64
CA ASP A 36 0.77 0.26 -10.37
C ASP A 36 1.75 -0.55 -9.52
N LYS A 37 2.59 0.16 -8.74
CA LYS A 37 3.51 -0.46 -7.77
C LYS A 37 2.76 -1.23 -6.70
N LEU A 38 1.75 -0.64 -6.07
CA LEU A 38 0.91 -1.35 -5.12
C LEU A 38 0.23 -2.54 -5.80
N TYR A 39 -0.43 -2.33 -6.94
CA TYR A 39 -1.20 -3.36 -7.63
C TYR A 39 -0.39 -4.63 -7.88
N GLY A 40 0.82 -4.53 -8.44
CA GLY A 40 1.67 -5.67 -8.74
C GLY A 40 2.42 -6.27 -7.55
N TYR A 41 2.54 -5.55 -6.42
CA TYR A 41 3.43 -5.98 -5.33
C TYR A 41 3.01 -7.31 -4.69
N ILE A 42 1.71 -7.63 -4.67
CA ILE A 42 1.21 -8.87 -4.04
C ILE A 42 1.76 -10.13 -4.70
N GLU A 43 2.05 -10.08 -6.00
CA GLU A 43 2.59 -11.20 -6.76
C GLU A 43 4.04 -11.53 -6.34
N THR A 44 4.72 -10.60 -5.65
CA THR A 44 6.05 -10.85 -5.06
C THR A 44 5.97 -11.50 -3.67
N ILE A 45 4.81 -11.48 -3.03
CA ILE A 45 4.61 -11.98 -1.66
C ILE A 45 4.04 -13.40 -1.67
N THR A 46 3.25 -13.76 -2.68
CA THR A 46 2.51 -15.03 -2.68
C THR A 46 2.06 -15.43 -4.08
N ASP A 47 2.07 -16.74 -4.34
CA ASP A 47 1.50 -17.34 -5.57
C ASP A 47 0.04 -17.78 -5.39
N ASN A 48 -0.58 -17.52 -4.24
CA ASN A 48 -1.97 -17.90 -3.99
C ASN A 48 -2.93 -16.97 -4.75
N GLN A 49 -3.50 -17.50 -5.84
CA GLN A 49 -4.39 -16.78 -6.74
C GLN A 49 -5.57 -16.08 -6.05
N LYS A 50 -6.19 -16.72 -5.04
CA LYS A 50 -7.30 -16.12 -4.31
C LYS A 50 -6.86 -14.88 -3.54
N ILE A 51 -5.68 -14.92 -2.91
CA ILE A 51 -5.12 -13.78 -2.17
C ILE A 51 -4.77 -12.64 -3.13
N ILE A 52 -4.15 -12.97 -4.28
CA ILE A 52 -3.82 -12.00 -5.34
C ILE A 52 -5.09 -11.30 -5.84
N GLU A 53 -6.15 -12.04 -6.14
CA GLU A 53 -7.42 -11.47 -6.62
C GLU A 53 -8.08 -10.53 -5.62
N GLU A 54 -8.12 -10.92 -4.34
CA GLU A 54 -8.68 -10.09 -3.26
C GLU A 54 -7.85 -8.81 -3.05
N TYR A 55 -6.53 -8.90 -3.16
CA TYR A 55 -5.65 -7.75 -3.12
C TYR A 55 -5.89 -6.80 -4.30
N HIS A 56 -5.96 -7.34 -5.52
CA HIS A 56 -6.24 -6.55 -6.71
C HIS A 56 -7.59 -5.81 -6.62
N LYS A 57 -8.62 -6.44 -6.03
CA LYS A 57 -9.91 -5.78 -5.75
C LYS A 57 -9.74 -4.63 -4.76
N LEU A 58 -9.00 -4.84 -3.66
CA LEU A 58 -8.71 -3.79 -2.67
C LEU A 58 -8.02 -2.58 -3.31
N ILE A 59 -6.96 -2.81 -4.09
CA ILE A 59 -6.23 -1.71 -4.76
C ILE A 59 -7.12 -1.00 -5.78
N LYS A 60 -7.93 -1.74 -6.56
CA LYS A 60 -8.90 -1.15 -7.51
C LYS A 60 -9.94 -0.28 -6.79
N ASN A 61 -10.49 -0.74 -5.67
CA ASN A 61 -11.47 0.01 -4.89
C ASN A 61 -10.86 1.29 -4.28
N ASN A 62 -9.56 1.26 -3.97
CA ASN A 62 -8.83 2.42 -3.43
C ASN A 62 -8.18 3.31 -4.48
N LYS A 63 -8.39 3.08 -5.77
CA LYS A 63 -7.72 3.83 -6.85
C LYS A 63 -7.81 5.34 -6.66
N ASN A 64 -8.97 5.85 -6.26
CA ASN A 64 -9.18 7.28 -6.03
C ASN A 64 -8.41 7.79 -4.79
N ASN A 65 -8.34 7.00 -3.73
CA ASN A 65 -7.55 7.34 -2.53
C ASN A 65 -6.06 7.36 -2.87
N ILE A 66 -5.56 6.35 -3.59
CA ILE A 66 -4.16 6.27 -4.01
C ILE A 66 -3.77 7.48 -4.88
N LYS A 67 -4.62 7.87 -5.85
CA LYS A 67 -4.38 9.08 -6.66
C LYS A 67 -4.26 10.37 -5.84
N LYS A 68 -4.98 10.48 -4.71
CA LYS A 68 -4.89 11.64 -3.81
C LYS A 68 -3.57 11.68 -3.03
N LEU A 69 -2.78 10.60 -3.04
CA LEU A 69 -1.51 10.50 -2.30
C LEU A 69 -0.29 10.93 -3.12
N THR A 70 -0.40 10.93 -4.46
CA THR A 70 0.65 11.36 -5.40
C THR A 70 0.49 12.82 -5.84
N GLY A 71 -0.52 13.54 -5.31
CA GLY A 71 -0.77 14.94 -5.63
C GLY A 71 0.17 15.93 -4.92
N LYS A 72 0.08 17.23 -5.31
CA LYS A 72 0.91 18.32 -4.74
C LYS A 72 0.75 18.52 -3.22
N SER A 73 -0.39 18.14 -2.67
CA SER A 73 -0.67 18.18 -1.23
C SER A 73 -0.97 16.79 -0.71
N PHE A 74 -0.37 16.46 0.44
CA PHE A 74 -0.63 15.20 1.12
C PHE A 74 -2.08 15.14 1.61
N ASN A 75 -2.80 14.09 1.22
CA ASN A 75 -4.14 13.80 1.70
C ASN A 75 -4.09 12.78 2.85
N GLN A 76 -4.19 13.26 4.08
CA GLN A 76 -4.11 12.43 5.28
C GLN A 76 -5.25 11.42 5.40
N GLU A 77 -6.47 11.80 5.03
CA GLU A 77 -7.64 10.91 5.09
C GLU A 77 -7.49 9.73 4.13
N ALA A 78 -7.11 10.00 2.88
CA ALA A 78 -6.85 8.96 1.89
C ALA A 78 -5.73 8.00 2.34
N TYR A 79 -4.73 8.53 3.05
CA TYR A 79 -3.63 7.73 3.58
C TYR A 79 -4.11 6.79 4.70
N LEU A 80 -4.91 7.30 5.63
CA LEU A 80 -5.47 6.51 6.73
C LEU A 80 -6.39 5.40 6.21
N ILE A 81 -7.27 5.73 5.26
CA ILE A 81 -8.17 4.73 4.64
C ILE A 81 -7.34 3.61 3.99
N LEU A 82 -6.39 3.97 3.12
CA LEU A 82 -5.57 2.97 2.43
C LEU A 82 -4.79 2.09 3.42
N THR A 83 -4.13 2.70 4.42
CA THR A 83 -3.32 1.92 5.37
C THR A 83 -4.17 0.99 6.25
N GLU A 84 -5.37 1.40 6.67
CA GLU A 84 -6.28 0.52 7.40
C GLU A 84 -6.80 -0.64 6.53
N GLU A 85 -7.11 -0.38 5.26
CA GLU A 85 -7.51 -1.44 4.34
C GLU A 85 -6.38 -2.45 4.12
N LEU A 86 -5.14 -1.98 3.89
CA LEU A 86 -3.98 -2.86 3.74
C LEU A 86 -3.71 -3.66 5.03
N ARG A 87 -3.87 -3.06 6.22
CA ARG A 87 -3.74 -3.77 7.50
C ARG A 87 -4.82 -4.83 7.67
N SER A 88 -6.06 -4.51 7.31
CA SER A 88 -7.19 -5.44 7.36
C SER A 88 -6.96 -6.65 6.44
N PHE A 89 -6.49 -6.38 5.21
CA PHE A 89 -6.09 -7.41 4.27
C PHE A 89 -4.97 -8.30 4.83
N LYS A 90 -3.89 -7.71 5.37
CA LYS A 90 -2.77 -8.46 5.96
C LYS A 90 -3.27 -9.41 7.05
N ARG A 91 -4.11 -8.91 7.98
CA ARG A 91 -4.68 -9.73 9.06
C ARG A 91 -5.53 -10.89 8.55
N THR A 92 -6.27 -10.68 7.46
CA THR A 92 -7.20 -11.67 6.93
C THR A 92 -6.49 -12.74 6.12
N TYR A 93 -5.48 -12.36 5.33
CA TYR A 93 -4.92 -13.22 4.27
C TYR A 93 -3.45 -13.57 4.44
N LEU A 94 -2.65 -12.75 5.14
CA LEU A 94 -1.18 -12.90 5.18
C LEU A 94 -0.63 -13.34 6.54
N ILE A 95 -1.32 -13.07 7.66
CA ILE A 95 -0.86 -13.46 9.02
C ILE A 95 -1.12 -14.95 9.32
N SER A 96 -2.00 -15.62 8.57
CA SER A 96 -2.34 -17.03 8.75
C SER A 96 -1.37 -18.02 8.08
N ARG A 97 -0.12 -17.59 7.82
CA ARG A 97 0.95 -18.44 7.28
C ARG A 97 2.02 -18.70 8.32
#